data_AF-A0A3N5LRS1-F1
#
_entry.id   AF-A0A3N5LRS1-F1
#
_cell.length_a   1.000
_cell.length_b   1.000
_cell.length_c   1.000
_cell.angle_alpha   90.00
_cell.angle_beta   90.00
_cell.angle_gamma   90.00
#
_symmetry.space_group_name_H-M   'P 1'
#
loop_
_entity.id
_entity.type
_entity.pdbx_description
1 polymer ?
#
loop_
_entity_poly.entity_id
_entity_poly.type
_entity_poly.pdbx_seq_one_letter_code
_entity_poly.pdbx_strand_id
1 'polypeptide(L)'
;MAAERTGSGLTPTFLIVWAGQVVSLLGSSLTGFGLAIWVFQETGSVTRLALVTLAVTVPGILLAPIAGVYVDRLDRRMVMFTMDAVAGASTLVLA
;
A
#
# COMPACT_ATOMS: atom_id res chain seq x y z
N MET A 1 -15.21 -39.57 -9.23
CA MET A 1 -15.91 -38.97 -8.09
C MET A 1 -14.93 -38.96 -6.91
N ALA A 2 -14.04 -37.96 -6.86
CA ALA A 2 -13.04 -37.81 -5.81
C ALA A 2 -13.30 -36.47 -5.10
N ALA A 3 -13.47 -36.55 -3.79
CA ALA A 3 -14.05 -35.52 -2.95
C ALA A 3 -13.22 -34.22 -2.93
N GLU A 4 -13.86 -33.11 -3.31
CA GLU A 4 -13.43 -31.77 -2.97
C GLU A 4 -13.44 -31.64 -1.44
N ARG A 5 -12.25 -31.60 -0.83
CA ARG A 5 -12.10 -31.18 0.56
C ARG A 5 -12.08 -29.66 0.63
N THR A 6 -13.25 -29.05 0.51
CA THR A 6 -13.48 -27.64 0.83
C THR A 6 -13.51 -27.50 2.35
N GLY A 7 -12.32 -27.41 2.95
CA GLY A 7 -12.12 -27.04 4.34
C GLY A 7 -11.48 -25.67 4.44
N SER A 8 -12.14 -24.61 3.93
CA SER A 8 -11.59 -23.25 3.97
C SER A 8 -11.90 -22.57 5.31
N GLY A 9 -11.23 -23.01 6.36
CA GLY A 9 -11.04 -22.18 7.55
C GLY A 9 -9.95 -21.14 7.29
N LEU A 10 -10.08 -19.96 7.89
CA LEU A 10 -8.99 -18.96 7.91
C LEU A 10 -7.78 -19.63 8.58
N THR A 11 -6.71 -19.89 7.82
CA THR A 11 -5.49 -20.46 8.40
C THR A 11 -4.86 -19.43 9.35
N PRO A 12 -4.29 -19.84 10.51
CA PRO A 12 -3.65 -18.91 11.44
C PRO A 12 -2.60 -18.02 10.76
N THR A 13 -1.85 -18.58 9.79
CA THR A 13 -0.89 -17.83 8.97
C THR A 13 -1.54 -16.73 8.15
N PHE A 14 -2.70 -16.99 7.53
CA PHE A 14 -3.44 -15.98 6.78
C PHE A 14 -3.90 -14.84 7.69
N LEU A 15 -4.41 -15.15 8.88
CA LEU A 15 -4.86 -14.13 9.85
C LEU A 15 -3.72 -13.21 10.29
N ILE A 16 -2.53 -13.75 10.54
CA ILE A 16 -1.36 -12.97 10.94
C ILE A 16 -0.93 -12.02 9.81
N VAL A 17 -0.82 -12.53 8.59
CA VAL A 17 -0.47 -11.71 7.42
C VAL A 17 -1.53 -10.65 7.16
N TRP A 18 -2.81 -11.02 7.25
CA TRP A 18 -3.92 -10.11 7.06
C TRP A 18 -3.93 -8.99 8.10
N ALA A 19 -3.73 -9.31 9.37
CA ALA A 19 -3.66 -8.31 10.44
C ALA A 19 -2.48 -7.35 10.24
N GLY A 20 -1.29 -7.87 9.88
CA GLY A 20 -0.13 -7.06 9.53
C GLY A 20 -0.41 -6.13 8.35
N GLN A 21 -1.08 -6.64 7.32
CA GLN A 21 -1.44 -5.85 6.14
C GLN A 21 -2.44 -4.75 6.46
N VAL A 22 -3.42 -5.02 7.31
CA VAL A 22 -4.38 -4.01 7.77
C VAL A 22 -3.64 -2.88 8.49
N VAL A 23 -2.72 -3.21 9.40
CA VAL A 23 -1.92 -2.19 10.11
C VAL A 23 -1.04 -1.39 9.14
N SER A 24 -0.38 -2.06 8.18
CA SER A 24 0.45 -1.40 7.15
C SER A 24 -0.34 -0.40 6.31
N LEU A 25 -1.54 -0.79 5.84
CA LEU A 25 -2.42 0.06 5.05
C LEU A 25 -2.95 1.25 5.86
N LEU A 26 -3.31 1.03 7.13
CA LEU A 26 -3.76 2.10 8.01
C LEU A 26 -2.64 3.11 8.28
N GLY A 27 -1.43 2.64 8.60
CA GLY A 27 -0.26 3.50 8.81
C GLY A 27 0.06 4.34 7.58
N SER A 28 0.12 3.71 6.42
CA SER A 28 0.36 4.41 5.14
C SER A 28 -0.69 5.47 4.85
N SER A 29 -1.97 5.18 5.12
CA SER A 29 -3.08 6.11 4.92
C SER A 29 -3.00 7.32 5.88
N LEU A 30 -2.65 7.08 7.14
CA LEU A 30 -2.48 8.14 8.15
C LEU A 30 -1.28 9.04 7.82
N THR A 31 -0.17 8.47 7.35
CA THR A 31 0.98 9.25 6.87
C THR A 31 0.59 10.16 5.70
N GLY A 32 -0.14 9.63 4.71
CA GLY A 32 -0.63 10.43 3.60
C GLY A 32 -1.57 11.56 4.03
N PHE A 33 -2.47 11.28 4.99
CA PHE A 33 -3.35 12.29 5.56
C PHE A 33 -2.59 13.38 6.32
N GLY A 34 -1.63 13.01 7.17
CA GLY A 34 -0.79 13.97 7.90
C GLY A 34 0.00 14.87 6.96
N LEU A 35 0.60 14.29 5.91
CA LEU A 35 1.32 15.04 4.89
C LEU A 35 0.41 16.04 4.16
N ALA A 36 -0.82 15.65 3.82
CA ALA A 36 -1.78 16.53 3.18
C ALA A 36 -2.13 17.75 4.05
N ILE A 37 -2.35 17.54 5.35
CA ILE A 37 -2.58 18.63 6.31
C ILE A 37 -1.35 19.54 6.39
N TRP A 38 -0.16 18.96 6.51
CA TRP A 38 1.10 19.71 6.62
C TRP A 38 1.33 20.60 5.38
N VAL A 39 1.18 20.05 4.17
CA VAL A 39 1.29 20.83 2.93
C VAL A 39 0.28 21.97 2.89
N PHE A 40 -0.97 21.72 3.32
CA PHE A 40 -1.99 22.74 3.34
C PHE A 40 -1.67 23.87 4.34
N GLN A 41 -1.20 23.53 5.54
CA GLN A 41 -0.80 24.50 6.56
C GLN A 41 0.37 25.36 6.11
N GLU A 42 1.37 24.76 5.47
CA GLU A 42 2.58 25.47 5.03
C GLU A 42 2.31 26.39 3.82
N THR A 43 1.44 25.95 2.90
CA THR A 43 1.20 26.70 1.66
C THR A 43 -0.02 27.61 1.68
N GLY A 44 -1.00 27.35 2.55
CA GLY A 44 -2.29 28.04 2.59
C GLY A 44 -3.11 27.94 1.29
N SER A 45 -2.69 27.14 0.32
CA SER A 45 -3.24 27.10 -1.04
C SER A 45 -3.80 25.72 -1.39
N VAL A 46 -5.11 25.66 -1.61
CA VAL A 46 -5.82 24.45 -2.05
C VAL A 46 -5.30 23.94 -3.39
N THR A 47 -4.86 24.83 -4.29
CA THR A 47 -4.32 24.46 -5.60
C THR A 47 -3.00 23.69 -5.48
N ARG A 48 -2.11 24.11 -4.56
CA ARG A 48 -0.84 23.40 -4.33
C ARG A 48 -1.07 22.02 -3.72
N LEU A 49 -2.01 21.92 -2.77
CA LEU A 49 -2.44 20.63 -2.25
C LEU A 49 -2.96 19.72 -3.37
N ALA A 50 -3.83 20.22 -4.25
CA ALA A 50 -4.36 19.45 -5.36
C ALA A 50 -3.27 18.97 -6.35
N LEU A 51 -2.26 19.81 -6.63
CA LEU A 51 -1.11 19.44 -7.46
C LEU A 51 -0.25 18.35 -6.80
N VAL A 52 0.01 18.45 -5.49
CA VAL A 52 0.74 17.42 -4.74
C VAL A 52 -0.05 16.10 -4.75
N THR A 53 -1.35 16.14 -4.50
CA THR A 53 -2.21 14.95 -4.57
C THR A 53 -2.18 14.31 -5.96
N LEU A 54 -2.27 15.12 -7.03
CA LEU A 54 -2.13 14.62 -8.40
C LEU A 54 -0.76 13.97 -8.63
N ALA A 55 0.32 14.59 -8.17
CA ALA A 55 1.67 14.05 -8.30
C ALA A 55 1.84 12.70 -7.57
N VAL A 56 1.07 12.45 -6.51
CA VAL A 56 1.06 11.15 -5.80
C VAL A 56 0.16 10.13 -6.50
N THR A 57 -1.04 10.53 -6.94
CA THR A 57 -2.04 9.57 -7.47
C THR A 57 -1.77 9.16 -8.92
N VAL A 58 -1.36 10.10 -9.79
CA VAL A 58 -1.21 9.86 -11.23
C VAL A 58 -0.18 8.76 -11.53
N PRO A 59 1.04 8.75 -10.94
CA PRO A 59 1.98 7.67 -11.16
C PRO A 59 1.41 6.31 -10.77
N GLY A 60 0.69 6.22 -9.64
CA GLY A 60 0.08 4.98 -9.18
C GLY A 60 -0.92 4.40 -10.19
N ILE A 61 -1.79 5.26 -10.76
CA ILE A 61 -2.77 4.84 -11.77
C ILE A 61 -2.07 4.37 -13.06
N LEU A 62 -1.09 5.13 -13.54
CA LEU A 62 -0.39 4.81 -14.78
C LEU A 62 0.46 3.53 -14.65
N LEU A 63 1.05 3.31 -13.48
CA LEU A 63 1.90 2.16 -13.21
C LEU A 63 1.10 0.91 -12.83
N ALA A 64 -0.14 1.03 -12.34
CA ALA A 64 -0.97 -0.10 -11.91
C ALA A 64 -1.06 -1.26 -12.94
N PRO A 65 -1.38 -1.04 -14.23
CA PRO A 65 -1.47 -2.15 -15.20
C PRO A 65 -0.12 -2.80 -15.45
N ILE A 66 0.97 -2.02 -15.46
CA ILE A 66 2.33 -2.52 -15.65
C ILE A 66 2.72 -3.36 -14.43
N ALA A 67 2.55 -2.81 -13.23
CA ALA A 67 2.84 -3.47 -11.97
C ALA A 67 2.08 -4.80 -11.85
N GLY A 68 0.79 -4.85 -12.22
CA GLY A 68 0.01 -6.09 -12.20
C GLY A 68 0.62 -7.20 -13.07
N VAL A 69 1.00 -6.89 -14.31
CA VAL A 69 1.60 -7.87 -15.24
C VAL A 69 2.89 -8.50 -14.69
N TYR A 70 3.72 -7.71 -13.98
CA TYR A 70 4.96 -8.19 -13.40
C TYR A 70 4.73 -8.90 -12.05
N VAL A 71 3.90 -8.33 -11.17
CA VAL A 71 3.64 -8.87 -9.83
C VAL A 71 2.95 -10.23 -9.90
N ASP A 72 2.08 -10.45 -10.87
CA ASP A 72 1.39 -11.73 -11.04
C ASP A 72 2.34 -12.89 -11.37
N ARG A 73 3.55 -12.61 -11.86
CA ARG A 73 4.58 -13.61 -12.20
C ARG A 73 5.59 -13.86 -11.10
N LEU A 74 5.59 -13.03 -10.04
CA LEU A 74 6.55 -13.09 -8.95
C LEU A 74 6.00 -13.90 -7.77
N ASP A 75 6.91 -14.39 -6.92
CA ASP A 75 6.53 -15.04 -5.67
C ASP A 75 5.85 -14.04 -4.74
N ARG A 76 4.54 -14.22 -4.53
CA ARG A 76 3.68 -13.30 -3.75
C ARG A 76 4.22 -12.99 -2.36
N ARG A 77 4.89 -13.97 -1.72
CA ARG A 77 5.51 -13.80 -0.40
C ARG A 77 6.70 -12.84 -0.45
N MET A 78 7.57 -12.94 -1.45
CA MET A 78 8.71 -12.03 -1.61
C MET A 78 8.25 -10.63 -2.00
N VAL A 79 7.24 -10.52 -2.87
CA VAL A 79 6.67 -9.22 -3.27
C VAL A 79 6.11 -8.49 -2.06
N MET A 80 5.30 -9.15 -1.24
CA MET A 80 4.71 -8.52 -0.05
C MET A 80 5.80 -7.99 0.90
N PHE A 81 6.78 -8.82 1.26
CA PHE A 81 7.85 -8.42 2.18
C PHE A 81 8.70 -7.26 1.63
N THR A 82 9.07 -7.31 0.35
CA THR A 82 9.91 -6.26 -0.26
C THR A 82 9.15 -4.94 -0.39
N MET A 83 7.87 -4.96 -0.78
CA MET A 83 7.06 -3.76 -0.90
C MET A 83 6.80 -3.10 0.46
N ASP A 84 6.46 -3.88 1.48
CA ASP A 84 6.26 -3.36 2.84
C ASP A 84 7.57 -2.78 3.42
N ALA A 85 8.71 -3.43 3.17
CA ALA A 85 10.02 -2.91 3.59
C ALA A 85 10.36 -1.57 2.90
N VAL A 86 10.09 -1.44 1.60
CA VAL A 86 10.29 -0.20 0.84
C VAL A 86 9.37 0.92 1.34
N ALA A 87 8.10 0.60 1.63
CA ALA A 87 7.15 1.57 2.18
C ALA A 87 7.58 2.07 3.56
N GLY A 88 8.01 1.15 4.44
CA GLY A 88 8.55 1.50 5.76
C GLY A 88 9.80 2.37 5.67
N ALA A 89 10.74 2.01 4.79
CA ALA A 89 11.95 2.78 4.58
C ALA A 89 11.67 4.18 4.02
N SER A 90 10.74 4.31 3.06
CA SER A 90 10.33 5.60 2.52
C SER A 90 9.69 6.49 3.59
N THR A 91 8.85 5.90 4.44
CA THR A 91 8.27 6.62 5.58
C THR A 91 9.33 7.09 6.57
N LEU A 92 10.35 6.26 6.86
CA LEU A 92 11.45 6.63 7.74
C LEU A 92 12.30 7.78 7.18
N VAL A 93 12.46 7.86 5.86
CA VAL A 93 13.17 8.97 5.20
C VAL A 93 12.38 10.29 5.30
N LEU A 94 11.05 10.21 5.32
CA LEU A 94 10.16 11.38 5.45
C LEU A 94 9.99 11.85 6.90
N ALA A 95 10.18 10.97 7.87
CA ALA A 95 10.04 11.23 9.31
C ALA A 95 11.28 11.95 9.88
#